data_AF-A0A6M2CZI2-F1
#
_entry.id   AF-A0A6M2CZI2-F1
#
_cell.length_a   1.000
_cell.length_b   1.000
_cell.length_c   1.000
_cell.angle_alpha   90.00
_cell.angle_beta   90.00
_cell.angle_gamma   90.00
#
_symmetry.space_group_name_H-M   'P 1'
#
loop_
_entity.id
_entity.type
_entity.pdbx_description
1 polymer ?
#
loop_
_entity_poly.entity_id
_entity_poly.type
_entity_poly.pdbx_seq_one_letter_code
_entity_poly.pdbx_strand_id
1 'polypeptide(L)'
;LRPCDYAHGGQTSGGDANKVCAREGTKCRKRAKGASEESIYDWLRENPVSPLSNIVRTPKWLADPVFRFIRLDDKRLQRAIQVFNDEMCSYSTLDFIVMYKNTQPLFDAPHGDLATFYMDVPASFDAMMELLNFQFHGIHEEVTAFVNNLYSLVEKATPKKIAWKSCPLRVQAKTFFDPVLSFYINRGTIRNFNRYTSFPLQDTVGRHILVWNEPNCE
;
A
#
# COMPACT_ATOMS: atom_id res chain seq x y z
N LEU A 1 65.10 31.58 -39.69
CA LEU A 1 65.93 30.54 -39.04
C LEU A 1 65.52 29.21 -39.66
N ARG A 2 66.48 28.48 -40.24
CA ARG A 2 66.28 27.41 -41.23
C ARG A 2 65.61 26.13 -40.67
N PRO A 3 64.99 25.31 -41.55
CA PRO A 3 64.48 23.96 -41.28
C PRO A 3 65.59 22.90 -41.44
N CYS A 4 65.36 21.65 -40.97
CA CYS A 4 66.11 20.46 -41.39
C CYS A 4 65.23 19.20 -41.37
N ASP A 5 65.33 18.45 -42.47
CA ASP A 5 64.80 17.12 -42.80
C ASP A 5 65.41 16.00 -41.92
N TYR A 6 64.88 14.77 -41.85
CA TYR A 6 65.20 13.68 -42.77
C TYR A 6 64.29 12.45 -42.59
N ALA A 7 64.13 11.72 -43.70
CA ALA A 7 63.32 10.51 -43.90
C ALA A 7 64.12 9.19 -43.79
N HIS A 8 63.39 8.08 -44.00
CA HIS A 8 63.78 6.66 -44.19
C HIS A 8 63.86 5.81 -42.91
N GLY A 9 63.34 4.59 -42.82
CA GLY A 9 62.86 3.62 -43.80
C GLY A 9 63.09 2.23 -43.19
N GLY A 10 62.17 1.27 -43.36
CA GLY A 10 62.38 -0.09 -42.84
C GLY A 10 61.13 -0.96 -42.86
N GLN A 11 60.86 -1.59 -44.01
CA GLN A 11 60.07 -2.83 -44.06
C GLN A 11 60.93 -3.98 -43.52
N THR A 12 60.36 -4.82 -42.66
CA THR A 12 60.72 -6.24 -42.62
C THR A 12 59.47 -7.10 -42.35
N SER A 13 59.37 -8.08 -43.22
CA SER A 13 58.37 -9.11 -43.47
C SER A 13 58.40 -10.32 -42.52
N GLY A 14 57.26 -11.02 -42.42
CA GLY A 14 57.15 -12.48 -42.16
C GLY A 14 57.32 -12.90 -40.69
N GLY A 15 56.58 -13.86 -40.14
CA GLY A 15 55.56 -14.78 -40.63
C GLY A 15 55.04 -15.63 -39.45
N ASP A 16 53.92 -16.32 -39.70
CA ASP A 16 53.41 -17.53 -39.05
C ASP A 16 53.31 -17.65 -37.52
N ALA A 17 52.06 -17.83 -37.05
CA ALA A 17 51.53 -19.13 -36.63
C ALA A 17 50.45 -18.98 -35.53
N ASN A 18 49.24 -19.40 -35.87
CA ASN A 18 48.26 -20.06 -35.01
C ASN A 18 48.37 -19.86 -33.48
N LYS A 19 47.52 -18.99 -32.94
CA LYS A 19 46.89 -19.21 -31.63
C LYS A 19 45.40 -18.89 -31.70
N VAL A 20 44.64 -19.90 -32.12
CA VAL A 20 43.22 -20.02 -31.81
C VAL A 20 43.10 -20.14 -30.29
N CYS A 21 42.93 -19.02 -29.59
CA CYS A 21 42.41 -19.04 -28.23
C CYS A 21 40.88 -19.11 -28.33
N ALA A 22 40.36 -20.34 -28.32
CA ALA A 22 38.97 -20.60 -28.02
C ALA A 22 38.62 -19.93 -26.69
N ARG A 23 37.94 -18.78 -26.74
CA ARG A 23 37.32 -18.20 -25.57
C ARG A 23 36.10 -19.05 -25.26
N GLU A 24 36.28 -19.95 -24.30
CA GLU A 24 35.20 -20.67 -23.64
C GLU A 24 34.06 -19.69 -23.34
N GLY A 25 32.87 -20.06 -23.82
CA GLY A 25 31.67 -19.27 -23.67
C GLY A 25 31.51 -18.86 -22.21
N THR A 26 31.63 -17.56 -21.97
CA THR A 26 31.26 -16.97 -20.69
C THR A 26 29.78 -17.30 -20.53
N LYS A 27 29.47 -18.31 -19.71
CA LYS A 27 28.11 -18.60 -19.25
C LYS A 27 27.64 -17.30 -18.60
N CYS A 28 26.87 -16.53 -19.34
CA CYS A 28 26.14 -15.40 -18.82
C CYS A 28 25.27 -15.98 -17.70
N ARG A 29 25.71 -15.81 -16.45
CA ARG A 29 24.90 -16.11 -15.27
C ARG A 29 23.59 -15.38 -15.52
N LYS A 30 22.52 -16.13 -15.82
CA LYS A 30 21.17 -15.58 -15.84
C LYS A 30 20.99 -14.98 -14.45
N ARG A 31 21.03 -13.64 -14.37
CA ARG A 31 20.65 -12.93 -13.15
C ARG A 31 19.29 -13.52 -12.76
N ALA A 32 19.18 -14.06 -11.55
CA ALA A 32 17.90 -14.48 -11.02
C ALA A 32 16.90 -13.37 -11.32
N LYS A 33 15.83 -13.70 -12.02
CA LYS A 33 14.80 -12.74 -12.45
C LYS A 33 14.30 -12.09 -11.16
N GLY A 34 14.71 -10.84 -10.91
CA GLY A 34 14.23 -10.11 -9.74
C GLY A 34 12.72 -9.97 -9.80
N ALA A 35 12.08 -9.73 -8.66
CA ALA A 35 10.64 -9.50 -8.60
C ALA A 35 10.22 -8.44 -9.64
N SER A 36 9.28 -8.81 -10.50
CA SER A 36 8.65 -7.89 -11.45
C SER A 36 7.57 -7.08 -10.76
N GLU A 37 7.17 -5.97 -11.37
CA GLU A 37 6.09 -5.12 -10.86
C GLU A 37 4.77 -5.91 -10.79
N GLU A 38 4.49 -6.78 -11.77
CA GLU A 38 3.30 -7.64 -11.73
C GLU A 38 3.35 -8.63 -10.57
N SER A 39 4.51 -9.27 -10.32
CA SER A 39 4.63 -10.23 -9.20
C SER A 39 4.40 -9.60 -7.83
N ILE A 40 4.79 -8.32 -7.67
CA ILE A 40 4.54 -7.57 -6.43
C ILE A 40 3.05 -7.22 -6.31
N TYR A 41 2.42 -6.83 -7.42
CA TYR A 41 1.00 -6.52 -7.48
C TYR A 41 0.12 -7.76 -7.20
N ASP A 42 0.44 -8.91 -7.79
CA ASP A 42 -0.27 -10.16 -7.53
C ASP A 42 -0.18 -10.56 -6.05
N TRP A 43 1.01 -10.42 -5.46
CA TRP A 43 1.20 -10.69 -4.02
C TRP A 43 0.36 -9.74 -3.15
N LEU A 44 0.35 -8.43 -3.48
CA LEU A 44 -0.45 -7.41 -2.79
C LEU A 44 -1.94 -7.76 -2.81
N ARG A 45 -2.43 -8.24 -3.95
CA ARG A 45 -3.82 -8.64 -4.14
C ARG A 45 -4.19 -9.86 -3.31
N GLU A 46 -3.29 -10.85 -3.22
CA GLU A 46 -3.51 -12.07 -2.44
C GLU A 46 -3.45 -11.85 -0.92
N ASN A 47 -2.58 -10.94 -0.47
CA ASN A 47 -2.31 -10.68 0.94
C ASN A 47 -2.51 -9.18 1.28
N PRO A 48 -3.75 -8.67 1.26
CA PRO A 48 -3.99 -7.25 1.47
C PRO A 48 -3.76 -6.87 2.94
N VAL A 49 -3.09 -5.73 3.16
CA VAL A 49 -2.67 -5.20 4.48
C VAL A 49 -3.20 -3.78 4.65
N SER A 50 -3.64 -3.41 5.86
CA SER A 50 -4.07 -2.04 6.15
C SER A 50 -3.06 -1.31 7.04
N PRO A 51 -2.64 -0.09 6.71
CA PRO A 51 -2.50 0.44 5.34
C PRO A 51 -1.51 -0.41 4.50
N LEU A 52 -1.62 -0.35 3.17
CA LEU A 52 -0.77 -1.13 2.25
C LEU A 52 0.74 -0.92 2.47
N SER A 53 1.16 0.24 3.00
CA SER A 53 2.55 0.52 3.33
C SER A 53 3.13 -0.42 4.40
N ASN A 54 2.29 -1.09 5.19
CA ASN A 54 2.75 -2.03 6.22
C ASN A 54 3.16 -3.40 5.65
N ILE A 55 2.96 -3.65 4.36
CA ILE A 55 3.32 -4.90 3.70
C ILE A 55 4.74 -5.37 4.00
N VAL A 56 5.72 -4.46 3.97
CA VAL A 56 7.14 -4.75 4.16
C VAL A 56 7.51 -5.23 5.57
N ARG A 57 6.57 -5.08 6.52
CA ARG A 57 6.71 -5.49 7.92
C ARG A 57 6.03 -6.82 8.22
N THR A 58 5.24 -7.34 7.28
CA THR A 58 4.50 -8.59 7.51
C THR A 58 5.45 -9.79 7.55
N PRO A 59 5.20 -10.79 8.42
CA PRO A 59 6.02 -12.00 8.46
C PRO A 59 6.06 -12.73 7.12
N LYS A 60 4.94 -12.75 6.38
CA LYS A 60 4.86 -13.34 5.03
C LYS A 60 5.82 -12.67 4.05
N TRP A 61 5.89 -11.33 4.06
CA TRP A 61 6.82 -10.59 3.19
C TRP A 61 8.28 -10.82 3.58
N LEU A 62 8.58 -10.84 4.88
CA LEU A 62 9.95 -11.02 5.39
C LEU A 62 10.47 -12.45 5.22
N ALA A 63 9.58 -13.45 5.18
CA ALA A 63 9.92 -14.84 4.93
C ALA A 63 10.20 -15.13 3.45
N ASP A 64 9.67 -14.32 2.53
CA ASP A 64 9.80 -14.56 1.10
C ASP A 64 11.23 -14.24 0.59
N PRO A 65 11.93 -15.20 -0.05
CA PRO A 65 13.31 -15.01 -0.51
C PRO A 65 13.45 -13.95 -1.61
N VAL A 66 12.40 -13.68 -2.38
CA VAL A 66 12.36 -12.71 -3.48
C VAL A 66 11.99 -11.32 -2.97
N PHE A 67 10.98 -11.21 -2.09
CA PHE A 67 10.42 -9.92 -1.68
C PHE A 67 11.05 -9.31 -0.41
N ARG A 68 11.64 -10.10 0.50
CA ARG A 68 12.12 -9.64 1.82
C ARG A 68 13.06 -8.44 1.84
N PHE A 69 13.80 -8.21 0.74
CA PHE A 69 14.76 -7.10 0.62
C PHE A 69 14.17 -5.88 -0.08
N ILE A 70 12.96 -5.97 -0.63
CA ILE A 70 12.24 -4.84 -1.19
C ILE A 70 11.65 -4.01 -0.05
N ARG A 71 11.92 -2.71 -0.09
CA ARG A 71 11.53 -1.72 0.92
C ARG A 71 10.65 -0.64 0.30
N LEU A 72 10.05 0.20 1.14
CA LEU A 72 9.05 1.19 0.72
C LEU A 72 9.60 2.29 -0.20
N ASP A 73 10.91 2.46 -0.26
CA ASP A 73 11.62 3.35 -1.18
C ASP A 73 11.80 2.74 -2.59
N ASP A 74 11.53 1.45 -2.76
CA ASP A 74 11.60 0.80 -4.06
C ASP A 74 10.47 1.31 -4.98
N LYS A 75 10.87 1.91 -6.11
CA LYS A 75 9.94 2.48 -7.10
C LYS A 75 8.97 1.46 -7.68
N ARG A 76 9.32 0.17 -7.73
CA ARG A 76 8.45 -0.91 -8.23
C ARG A 76 7.32 -1.18 -7.26
N LEU A 77 7.67 -1.28 -5.97
CA LEU A 77 6.69 -1.45 -4.89
C LEU A 77 5.77 -0.23 -4.81
N GLN A 78 6.32 0.99 -4.88
CA GLN A 78 5.53 2.22 -4.87
C GLN A 78 4.53 2.26 -6.02
N ARG A 79 4.96 1.90 -7.24
CA ARG A 79 4.06 1.83 -8.40
C ARG A 79 2.98 0.77 -8.24
N ALA A 80 3.33 -0.43 -7.79
CA ALA A 80 2.35 -1.50 -7.55
C ALA A 80 1.31 -1.10 -6.49
N ILE A 81 1.76 -0.48 -5.39
CA ILE A 81 0.87 0.06 -4.35
C ILE A 81 -0.03 1.17 -4.93
N GLN A 82 0.50 2.06 -5.77
CA GLN A 82 -0.27 3.14 -6.38
C GLN A 82 -1.36 2.60 -7.30
N VAL A 83 -1.01 1.68 -8.21
CA VAL A 83 -1.97 1.03 -9.12
C VAL A 83 -3.08 0.34 -8.33
N PHE A 84 -2.72 -0.39 -7.26
CA PHE A 84 -3.72 -1.08 -6.45
C PHE A 84 -4.61 -0.10 -5.66
N ASN A 85 -4.07 1.02 -5.19
CA ASN A 85 -4.88 2.09 -4.58
C ASN A 85 -5.86 2.72 -5.59
N ASP A 86 -5.39 3.00 -6.81
CA ASP A 86 -6.22 3.58 -7.87
C ASP A 86 -7.37 2.63 -8.28
N GLU A 87 -7.10 1.33 -8.35
CA GLU A 87 -8.11 0.30 -8.57
C GLU A 87 -9.15 0.29 -7.43
N MET A 88 -8.71 0.25 -6.18
CA MET A 88 -9.59 0.26 -5.00
C MET A 88 -10.40 1.56 -4.85
N CYS A 89 -9.99 2.67 -5.48
CA CYS A 89 -10.81 3.89 -5.48
C CYS A 89 -12.16 3.70 -6.18
N SER A 90 -12.23 2.76 -7.12
CA SER A 90 -13.45 2.43 -7.88
C SER A 90 -14.33 1.37 -7.22
N TYR A 91 -13.85 0.74 -6.15
CA TYR A 91 -14.56 -0.36 -5.49
C TYR A 91 -15.75 0.13 -4.66
N SER A 92 -16.83 -0.63 -4.72
CA SER A 92 -17.92 -0.60 -3.75
C SER A 92 -17.58 -1.48 -2.53
N THR A 93 -18.35 -1.34 -1.45
CA THR A 93 -18.24 -2.22 -0.27
C THR A 93 -18.42 -3.69 -0.66
N LEU A 94 -19.26 -4.00 -1.65
CA LEU A 94 -19.43 -5.37 -2.14
C LEU A 94 -18.18 -5.90 -2.82
N ASP A 95 -17.45 -5.07 -3.56
CA ASP A 95 -16.19 -5.46 -4.20
C ASP A 95 -15.12 -5.79 -3.16
N PHE A 96 -15.05 -5.02 -2.07
CA PHE A 96 -14.19 -5.34 -0.92
C PHE A 96 -14.58 -6.68 -0.28
N ILE A 97 -15.87 -6.96 -0.09
CA ILE A 97 -16.35 -8.26 0.44
C ILE A 97 -15.94 -9.40 -0.49
N VAL A 98 -16.10 -9.24 -1.81
CA VAL A 98 -15.69 -10.25 -2.81
C VAL A 98 -14.18 -10.45 -2.80
N MET A 99 -13.40 -9.37 -2.67
CA MET A 99 -11.96 -9.45 -2.51
C MET A 99 -11.58 -10.26 -1.27
N TYR A 100 -12.18 -9.98 -0.11
CA TYR A 100 -11.86 -10.69 1.14
C TYR A 100 -12.25 -12.17 1.14
N LYS A 101 -13.28 -12.56 0.38
CA LYS A 101 -13.62 -13.98 0.20
C LYS A 101 -12.54 -14.77 -0.55
N ASN A 102 -11.76 -14.09 -1.40
CA ASN A 102 -10.78 -14.73 -2.28
C ASN A 102 -9.33 -14.48 -1.83
N THR A 103 -9.11 -13.78 -0.72
CA THR A 103 -7.78 -13.33 -0.26
C THR A 103 -7.57 -13.67 1.20
N GLN A 104 -6.34 -13.48 1.69
CA GLN A 104 -6.01 -13.64 3.12
C GLN A 104 -5.65 -12.28 3.71
N PRO A 105 -6.65 -11.44 4.06
CA PRO A 105 -6.37 -10.11 4.58
C PRO A 105 -5.65 -10.18 5.91
N LEU A 106 -4.48 -9.54 6.00
CA LEU A 106 -3.72 -9.46 7.25
C LEU A 106 -4.16 -8.25 8.11
N PHE A 107 -4.80 -7.25 7.48
CA PHE A 107 -5.22 -6.00 8.11
C PHE A 107 -4.08 -5.37 8.94
N ASP A 108 -4.34 -4.97 10.19
CA ASP A 108 -3.36 -4.43 11.15
C ASP A 108 -2.67 -5.51 12.01
N ALA A 109 -2.84 -6.82 11.73
CA ALA A 109 -2.26 -7.87 12.58
C ALA A 109 -0.76 -8.07 12.26
N PRO A 110 0.16 -7.63 13.16
CA PRO A 110 1.59 -7.58 12.85
C PRO A 110 2.25 -8.96 12.79
N HIS A 111 1.65 -9.98 13.41
CA HIS A 111 2.21 -11.34 13.51
C HIS A 111 1.46 -12.38 12.65
N GLY A 112 0.46 -11.94 11.86
CA GLY A 112 -0.18 -12.74 10.82
C GLY A 112 -1.19 -13.79 11.29
N ASP A 113 -1.31 -14.07 12.59
CA ASP A 113 -2.37 -14.91 13.11
C ASP A 113 -3.62 -14.06 13.45
N LEU A 114 -4.58 -14.10 12.54
CA LEU A 114 -5.84 -13.36 12.64
C LEU A 114 -6.71 -13.86 13.78
N ALA A 115 -6.68 -15.17 14.05
CA ALA A 115 -7.58 -15.81 15.01
C ALA A 115 -7.23 -15.47 16.46
N THR A 116 -5.98 -15.11 16.72
CA THR A 116 -5.51 -14.68 18.05
C THR A 116 -5.49 -13.16 18.20
N PHE A 117 -5.36 -12.41 17.10
CA PHE A 117 -5.29 -10.96 17.13
C PHE A 117 -6.66 -10.27 17.10
N TYR A 118 -7.63 -10.82 16.36
CA TYR A 118 -8.98 -10.27 16.23
C TYR A 118 -10.00 -11.08 17.01
N MET A 119 -11.04 -10.39 17.47
CA MET A 119 -12.26 -11.07 17.94
C MET A 119 -12.94 -11.75 16.76
N ASP A 120 -13.70 -12.81 17.04
CA ASP A 120 -14.58 -13.42 16.06
C ASP A 120 -15.65 -12.44 15.56
N VAL A 121 -16.13 -12.68 14.35
CA VAL A 121 -17.09 -11.79 13.68
C VAL A 121 -18.36 -11.58 14.53
N PRO A 122 -19.01 -12.63 15.09
CA PRO A 122 -20.17 -12.45 15.96
C PRO A 122 -19.87 -11.59 17.20
N ALA A 123 -18.82 -11.90 17.97
CA ALA A 123 -18.48 -11.11 19.14
C ALA A 123 -18.12 -9.65 18.78
N SER A 124 -17.46 -9.43 17.63
CA SER A 124 -17.16 -8.08 17.15
C SER A 124 -18.42 -7.30 16.78
N PHE A 125 -19.43 -7.96 16.20
CA PHE A 125 -20.71 -7.34 15.89
C PHE A 125 -21.47 -6.96 17.16
N ASP A 126 -21.54 -7.87 18.13
CA ASP A 126 -22.22 -7.62 19.41
C ASP A 126 -21.58 -6.45 20.17
N ALA A 127 -20.24 -6.41 20.24
CA ALA A 127 -19.51 -5.31 20.86
C ALA A 127 -19.75 -3.96 20.15
N MET A 128 -19.81 -3.96 18.81
CA MET A 128 -20.12 -2.74 18.05
C MET A 128 -21.56 -2.27 18.27
N MET A 129 -22.52 -3.19 18.34
CA MET A 129 -23.91 -2.87 18.65
C MET A 129 -24.07 -2.33 20.06
N GLU A 130 -23.39 -2.93 21.05
CA GLU A 130 -23.38 -2.42 22.43
C GLU A 130 -22.81 -1.00 22.50
N LEU A 131 -21.69 -0.75 21.79
CA LEU A 131 -21.07 0.58 21.70
C LEU A 131 -22.02 1.62 21.09
N LEU A 132 -22.67 1.30 19.97
CA LEU A 132 -23.61 2.20 19.31
C LEU A 132 -24.84 2.46 20.18
N ASN A 133 -25.41 1.42 20.77
CA ASN A 133 -26.55 1.57 21.69
C ASN A 133 -26.18 2.43 22.90
N PHE A 134 -24.97 2.29 23.45
CA PHE A 134 -24.50 3.14 24.53
C PHE A 134 -24.41 4.62 24.11
N GLN A 135 -23.89 4.91 22.91
CA GLN A 135 -23.73 6.29 22.44
C GLN A 135 -25.04 6.97 22.04
N PHE A 136 -26.00 6.21 21.51
CA PHE A 136 -27.32 6.70 21.11
C PHE A 136 -28.39 6.46 22.17
N HIS A 137 -27.99 6.19 23.43
CA HIS A 137 -28.90 6.01 24.56
C HIS A 137 -29.99 4.92 24.34
N GLY A 138 -29.68 3.88 23.55
CA GLY A 138 -30.58 2.80 23.20
C GLY A 138 -31.65 3.14 22.15
N ILE A 139 -31.55 4.30 21.50
CA ILE A 139 -32.51 4.74 20.47
C ILE A 139 -32.17 4.04 19.14
N HIS A 140 -32.85 2.94 18.86
CA HIS A 140 -32.58 2.09 17.68
C HIS A 140 -32.73 2.84 16.35
N GLU A 141 -33.66 3.79 16.26
CA GLU A 141 -33.85 4.61 15.05
C GLU A 141 -32.63 5.47 14.74
N GLU A 142 -32.00 6.05 15.75
CA GLU A 142 -30.78 6.85 15.60
C GLU A 142 -29.58 5.99 15.20
N VAL A 143 -29.44 4.80 15.79
CA VAL A 143 -28.41 3.82 15.40
C VAL A 143 -28.57 3.43 13.93
N THR A 144 -29.80 3.11 13.52
CA THR A 144 -30.10 2.71 12.13
C THR A 144 -29.83 3.85 11.16
N ALA A 145 -30.27 5.08 11.49
CA ALA A 145 -30.00 6.26 10.68
C ALA A 145 -28.50 6.55 10.58
N PHE A 146 -27.76 6.40 11.68
CA PHE A 146 -26.31 6.58 11.72
C PHE A 146 -25.59 5.61 10.77
N VAL A 147 -25.88 4.30 10.87
CA VAL A 147 -25.25 3.27 10.03
C VAL A 147 -25.61 3.48 8.54
N ASN A 148 -26.88 3.77 8.24
CA ASN A 148 -27.31 4.02 6.86
C ASN A 148 -26.66 5.27 6.26
N ASN A 149 -26.52 6.33 7.04
CA ASN A 149 -25.84 7.54 6.60
C ASN A 149 -24.34 7.28 6.37
N LEU A 150 -23.70 6.48 7.24
CA LEU A 150 -22.29 6.10 7.09
C LEU A 150 -22.08 5.26 5.83
N TYR A 151 -22.93 4.25 5.61
CA TYR A 151 -22.89 3.44 4.39
C TYR A 151 -23.07 4.30 3.13
N SER A 152 -24.06 5.20 3.14
CA SER A 152 -24.32 6.12 2.02
C SER A 152 -23.17 7.08 1.75
N LEU A 153 -22.46 7.51 2.81
CA LEU A 153 -21.26 8.34 2.71
C LEU A 153 -20.12 7.58 2.02
N VAL A 154 -19.84 6.36 2.48
CA VAL A 154 -18.72 5.56 1.97
C VAL A 154 -18.95 5.13 0.53
N GLU A 155 -20.18 4.72 0.19
CA GLU A 155 -20.59 4.42 -1.20
C GLU A 155 -20.68 5.66 -2.09
N LYS A 156 -20.46 6.87 -1.54
CA LYS A 156 -20.61 8.15 -2.26
C LYS A 156 -21.97 8.28 -2.96
N ALA A 157 -23.00 7.63 -2.41
CA ALA A 157 -24.31 7.49 -3.01
C ALA A 157 -25.03 8.84 -3.16
N THR A 158 -24.73 9.79 -2.26
CA THR A 158 -25.30 11.14 -2.33
C THR A 158 -24.25 12.16 -2.80
N PRO A 159 -24.45 12.80 -3.96
CA PRO A 159 -23.54 13.85 -4.42
C PRO A 159 -23.51 15.00 -3.40
N LYS A 160 -22.32 15.56 -3.17
CA LYS A 160 -22.03 16.69 -2.24
C LYS A 160 -22.10 16.36 -0.73
N LYS A 161 -22.52 15.17 -0.31
CA LYS A 161 -22.41 14.70 1.08
C LYS A 161 -21.26 13.70 1.20
N ILE A 162 -20.03 14.19 1.07
CA ILE A 162 -18.80 13.37 1.01
C ILE A 162 -17.94 13.44 2.27
N ALA A 163 -18.32 14.29 3.22
CA ALA A 163 -17.57 14.48 4.46
C ALA A 163 -18.49 14.28 5.66
N TRP A 164 -18.02 13.49 6.62
CA TRP A 164 -18.67 13.32 7.91
C TRP A 164 -17.78 13.90 8.99
N LYS A 165 -18.34 14.78 9.81
CA LYS A 165 -17.69 15.28 11.01
C LYS A 165 -18.33 14.63 12.23
N SER A 166 -17.60 13.74 12.90
CA SER A 166 -17.99 13.28 14.23
C SER A 166 -17.58 14.36 15.25
N CYS A 167 -18.50 15.25 15.61
CA CYS A 167 -18.35 16.04 16.83
C CYS A 167 -18.74 15.18 18.05
N PRO A 168 -18.11 15.42 19.21
CA PRO A 168 -17.39 14.39 19.96
C PRO A 168 -18.29 13.21 20.32
N LEU A 169 -18.14 12.10 19.60
CA LEU A 169 -18.42 10.80 20.21
C LEU A 169 -17.44 10.68 21.38
N ARG A 170 -17.97 10.63 22.60
CA ARG A 170 -17.20 10.60 23.84
C ARG A 170 -16.12 9.51 23.77
N VAL A 171 -14.83 9.87 23.72
CA VAL A 171 -13.61 9.02 23.89
C VAL A 171 -13.45 7.79 22.95
N GLN A 172 -14.52 7.29 22.33
CA GLN A 172 -14.64 5.96 21.72
C GLN A 172 -14.87 6.04 20.20
N ALA A 173 -14.83 7.24 19.62
CA ALA A 173 -14.96 7.44 18.17
C ALA A 173 -13.94 6.61 17.38
N LYS A 174 -12.70 6.55 17.87
CA LYS A 174 -11.62 5.75 17.27
C LYS A 174 -11.93 4.26 17.32
N THR A 175 -12.48 3.77 18.43
CA THR A 175 -12.87 2.36 18.58
C THR A 175 -13.88 1.90 17.54
N PHE A 176 -14.80 2.78 17.12
CA PHE A 176 -15.77 2.47 16.07
C PHE A 176 -15.21 2.69 14.65
N PHE A 177 -14.57 3.82 14.40
CA PHE A 177 -14.12 4.17 13.05
C PHE A 177 -12.87 3.43 12.61
N ASP A 178 -11.94 3.07 13.51
CA ASP A 178 -10.70 2.40 13.12
C ASP A 178 -10.96 1.04 12.43
N PRO A 179 -11.84 0.15 12.93
CA PRO A 179 -12.21 -1.08 12.23
C PRO A 179 -12.85 -0.83 10.86
N VAL A 180 -13.76 0.16 10.77
CA VAL A 180 -14.41 0.53 9.50
C VAL A 180 -13.36 1.02 8.49
N LEU A 181 -12.43 1.87 8.93
CA LEU A 181 -11.37 2.38 8.08
C LEU A 181 -10.34 1.31 7.69
N SER A 182 -10.04 0.38 8.60
CA SER A 182 -9.15 -0.76 8.32
C SER A 182 -9.77 -1.71 7.31
N PHE A 183 -11.11 -1.86 7.30
CA PHE A 183 -11.83 -2.63 6.29
C PHE A 183 -11.67 -2.09 4.86
N TYR A 184 -11.53 -0.79 4.64
CA TYR A 184 -11.37 -0.28 3.27
C TYR A 184 -9.92 -0.31 2.76
N ILE A 185 -8.93 -0.58 3.64
CA ILE A 185 -7.48 -0.70 3.37
C ILE A 185 -6.82 0.54 2.75
N ASN A 186 -7.36 1.03 1.64
CA ASN A 186 -7.02 2.27 0.95
C ASN A 186 -7.57 3.49 1.69
N ARG A 187 -7.04 3.75 2.89
CA ARG A 187 -7.30 4.98 3.65
C ARG A 187 -6.15 5.98 3.52
N GLY A 188 -6.49 7.26 3.46
CA GLY A 188 -5.57 8.38 3.58
C GLY A 188 -5.77 9.12 4.89
N THR A 189 -4.69 9.65 5.45
CA THR A 189 -4.75 10.51 6.63
C THR A 189 -4.39 11.94 6.25
N ILE A 190 -5.30 12.88 6.53
CA ILE A 190 -5.05 14.31 6.43
C ILE A 190 -4.23 14.72 7.65
N ARG A 191 -3.06 15.31 7.41
CA ARG A 191 -2.22 15.86 8.47
C ARG A 191 -2.67 17.27 8.82
N ASN A 192 -2.40 17.69 10.04
CA ASN A 192 -2.71 19.05 10.48
C ASN A 192 -1.90 20.09 9.70
N PHE A 193 -2.56 21.21 9.39
CA PHE A 193 -1.99 22.31 8.65
C PHE A 193 -1.20 23.17 9.62
N ASN A 194 0.11 22.88 9.70
CA ASN A 194 1.05 23.61 10.55
C ASN A 194 2.07 24.31 9.65
N ARG A 195 2.66 25.43 10.12
CA ARG A 195 3.68 26.20 9.37
C ARG A 195 4.88 25.35 8.89
N TYR A 196 5.17 24.24 9.57
CA TYR A 196 6.28 23.33 9.25
C TYR A 196 5.93 22.20 8.27
N THR A 197 4.66 22.02 7.93
CA THR A 197 4.19 20.94 7.04
C THR A 197 3.91 21.50 5.65
N SER A 198 4.83 21.29 4.70
CA SER A 198 4.69 21.84 3.33
C SER A 198 3.61 21.13 2.49
N PHE A 199 3.27 19.87 2.79
CA PHE A 199 2.30 19.08 2.01
C PHE A 199 1.38 18.20 2.89
N PRO A 200 0.45 18.78 3.67
CA PRO A 200 -0.43 18.03 4.59
C PRO A 200 -1.41 17.08 3.88
N LEU A 201 -1.64 17.30 2.58
CA LEU A 201 -2.56 16.53 1.75
C LEU A 201 -1.88 15.47 0.88
N GLN A 202 -0.57 15.29 0.97
CA GLN A 202 0.16 14.35 0.11
C GLN A 202 -0.36 12.91 0.23
N ASP A 203 -0.75 12.50 1.45
CA ASP A 203 -1.23 11.15 1.74
C ASP A 203 -2.69 10.92 1.28
N THR A 204 -3.38 11.95 0.76
CA THR A 204 -4.80 11.90 0.37
C THR A 204 -5.04 11.51 -1.09
N VAL A 205 -3.99 11.55 -1.92
CA VAL A 205 -4.10 11.26 -3.36
C VAL A 205 -4.31 9.76 -3.57
N GLY A 206 -5.29 9.41 -4.43
CA GLY A 206 -5.57 8.01 -4.77
C GLY A 206 -6.16 7.19 -3.63
N ARG A 207 -6.87 7.84 -2.69
CA ARG A 207 -7.44 7.18 -1.50
C ARG A 207 -8.96 7.04 -1.61
N HIS A 208 -9.46 5.88 -1.17
CA HIS A 208 -10.89 5.59 -1.18
C HIS A 208 -11.61 6.40 -0.08
N ILE A 209 -11.05 6.41 1.15
CA ILE A 209 -11.55 7.18 2.30
C ILE A 209 -10.43 8.04 2.87
N LEU A 210 -10.78 9.26 3.30
CA LEU A 210 -9.87 10.19 3.97
C LEU A 210 -10.30 10.39 5.43
N VAL A 211 -9.30 10.44 6.31
CA VAL A 211 -9.49 10.62 7.74
C VAL A 211 -8.72 11.83 8.19
N TRP A 212 -9.38 12.75 8.87
CA TRP A 212 -8.73 13.87 9.53
C TRP A 212 -8.95 13.76 11.03
N ASN A 213 -8.00 13.12 11.72
CA ASN A 213 -8.10 12.97 13.16
C ASN A 213 -7.72 14.28 13.85
N GLU A 214 -8.59 14.75 14.75
CA GLU A 214 -8.39 15.97 15.57
C GLU A 214 -7.93 17.16 14.72
N PRO A 215 -8.80 17.66 13.82
CA PRO A 215 -8.42 18.63 12.81
C PRO A 215 -7.94 19.94 13.46
N ASN A 216 -6.69 20.29 13.19
CA ASN A 216 -6.09 21.58 13.54
C ASN A 216 -5.56 22.27 12.27
N CYS A 217 -5.83 23.57 12.16
CA CYS A 217 -5.35 24.43 11.11
C CYS A 217 -4.89 25.75 11.75
N GLU A 218 -3.59 26.00 11.69
CA GLU A 218 -2.95 27.23 12.18
C GLU A 218 -2.78 28.30 11.10
#